data_AF-A0A7X1GHM6-F1
#
_entry.id   AF-A0A7X1GHM6-F1
#
_cell.length_a   1.000
_cell.length_b   1.000
_cell.length_c   1.000
_cell.angle_alpha   90.00
_cell.angle_beta   90.00
_cell.angle_gamma   90.00
#
_symmetry.space_group_name_H-M   'P 1'
#
loop_
_entity.id
_entity.type
_entity.pdbx_description
1 polymer ?
#
loop_
_entity_poly.entity_id
_entity_poly.type
_entity_poly.pdbx_seq_one_letter_code
_entity_poly.pdbx_strand_id
1 'polypeptide(L)'
;MEFLFLIIWGLLAWGVSALAISRGRSGVGFFLLSFLFSPLLGLVVALVMRDLVDENAKANARNRQEESRERLRREEHERQLESIKAIAAPQKADMSRPQASTATSALVADEIRKLGALRAEGLLTDAEFQTQKSVLLASPSSIQTGAPETAETSETKETAPPLDQNGVCPNCFLMIPLLSKECPRCNARPLTKR
;
A
#
# COMPACT_ATOMS: atom_id res chain seq x y z
N MET A 1 -63.05 -10.05 -19.75
CA MET A 1 -62.64 -9.60 -18.40
C MET A 1 -61.21 -10.00 -18.09
N GLU A 2 -60.83 -11.28 -18.28
CA GLU A 2 -59.50 -11.81 -17.92
C GLU A 2 -58.33 -11.17 -18.72
N PHE A 3 -58.52 -10.88 -20.01
CA PHE A 3 -57.50 -10.20 -20.81
C PHE A 3 -57.17 -8.78 -20.32
N LEU A 4 -58.18 -8.02 -19.88
CA LEU A 4 -57.96 -6.68 -19.30
C LEU A 4 -57.13 -6.77 -18.02
N PHE A 5 -57.35 -7.81 -17.21
CA PHE A 5 -56.56 -8.05 -16.01
C PHE A 5 -55.08 -8.31 -16.34
N LEU A 6 -54.78 -9.15 -17.35
CA LEU A 6 -53.40 -9.43 -17.77
C LEU A 6 -52.69 -8.18 -18.33
N ILE A 7 -53.41 -7.34 -19.09
CA ILE A 7 -52.85 -6.09 -19.63
C ILE A 7 -52.49 -5.12 -18.49
N ILE A 8 -53.41 -4.89 -17.55
CA ILE A 8 -53.17 -4.01 -16.39
C ILE A 8 -52.02 -4.57 -15.53
N TRP A 9 -51.98 -5.88 -15.33
CA TRP A 9 -50.91 -6.56 -14.60
C TRP A 9 -49.55 -6.37 -15.27
N GLY A 10 -49.48 -6.54 -16.60
CA GLY A 10 -48.26 -6.33 -17.38
C GLY A 10 -47.76 -4.88 -17.32
N LEU A 11 -48.68 -3.89 -17.40
CA LEU A 11 -48.35 -2.47 -17.25
C LEU A 11 -47.80 -2.14 -15.87
N LEU A 12 -48.39 -2.70 -14.81
CA LEU A 12 -47.88 -2.54 -13.44
C LEU A 12 -46.48 -3.15 -13.27
N ALA A 13 -46.25 -4.36 -13.79
CA ALA A 13 -44.93 -4.99 -13.77
C ALA A 13 -43.89 -4.19 -14.56
N TRP A 14 -44.29 -3.60 -15.70
CA TRP A 14 -43.42 -2.72 -16.48
C TRP A 14 -43.08 -1.43 -15.72
N GLY A 15 -44.04 -0.85 -15.00
CA GLY A 15 -43.80 0.33 -14.15
C GLY A 15 -42.74 0.07 -13.07
N VAL A 16 -42.79 -1.08 -12.39
CA VAL A 16 -41.77 -1.47 -11.39
C VAL A 16 -40.40 -1.67 -12.05
N SER A 17 -40.36 -2.24 -13.25
CA SER A 17 -39.14 -2.42 -14.02
C SER A 17 -38.48 -1.08 -14.38
N ALA A 18 -39.26 -0.09 -14.85
CA ALA A 18 -38.77 1.25 -15.15
C ALA A 18 -38.21 1.94 -13.89
N LEU A 19 -38.89 1.79 -12.74
CA LEU A 19 -38.40 2.31 -11.46
C LEU A 19 -37.07 1.68 -11.06
N ALA A 20 -36.90 0.37 -11.24
CA ALA A 20 -35.64 -0.32 -10.93
C ALA A 20 -34.47 0.14 -11.82
N ILE A 21 -34.72 0.43 -13.09
CA ILE A 21 -33.71 0.98 -14.01
C ILE A 21 -33.24 2.35 -13.53
N SER A 22 -34.16 3.21 -13.08
CA SER A 22 -33.81 4.54 -12.55
C SER A 22 -32.91 4.47 -11.31
N ARG A 23 -32.96 3.36 -10.55
CA ARG A 23 -32.09 3.08 -9.39
C ARG A 23 -30.81 2.31 -9.72
N GLY A 24 -30.48 2.17 -11.00
CA GLY A 24 -29.25 1.51 -11.45
C GLY A 24 -29.26 0.00 -11.26
N ARG A 25 -30.44 -0.63 -11.21
CA ARG A 25 -30.62 -2.10 -11.14
C ARG A 25 -31.06 -2.67 -12.49
N SER A 26 -30.98 -3.99 -12.65
CA SER A 26 -31.43 -4.66 -13.87
C SER A 26 -32.95 -4.66 -13.99
N GLY A 27 -33.48 -3.86 -14.92
CA GLY A 27 -34.93 -3.77 -15.15
C GLY A 27 -35.59 -5.11 -15.48
N VAL A 28 -34.89 -6.00 -16.20
CA VAL A 28 -35.40 -7.33 -16.56
C VAL A 28 -35.63 -8.21 -15.33
N GLY A 29 -34.73 -8.15 -14.34
CA GLY A 29 -34.87 -8.92 -13.10
C GLY A 29 -36.09 -8.48 -12.30
N PHE A 30 -36.30 -7.18 -12.17
CA PHE A 30 -37.46 -6.62 -11.46
C PHE A 30 -38.77 -6.80 -12.22
N PHE A 31 -38.74 -6.82 -13.55
CA PHE A 31 -39.91 -7.18 -14.37
C PHE A 31 -40.35 -8.61 -14.10
N LEU A 32 -39.44 -9.58 -14.18
CA LEU A 32 -39.75 -11.00 -13.93
C LEU A 32 -40.18 -11.25 -12.48
N LEU A 33 -39.51 -10.61 -11.52
CA LEU A 33 -39.88 -10.71 -10.10
C LEU A 33 -41.30 -10.19 -9.87
N SER A 34 -41.64 -9.03 -10.43
CA SER A 34 -42.98 -8.42 -10.31
C SER A 34 -44.04 -9.23 -11.02
N PHE A 35 -43.73 -9.79 -12.19
CA PHE A 35 -44.65 -10.62 -12.95
C PHE A 35 -44.98 -11.93 -12.22
N LEU A 36 -43.98 -12.54 -11.55
CA LEU A 36 -44.12 -13.84 -10.89
C LEU A 36 -44.64 -13.75 -9.45
N PHE A 37 -44.19 -12.77 -8.66
CA PHE A 37 -44.49 -12.65 -7.23
C PHE A 37 -45.56 -11.61 -6.88
N SER A 38 -46.19 -10.99 -7.88
CA SER A 38 -47.07 -9.82 -7.79
C SER A 38 -46.33 -8.46 -7.92
N PRO A 39 -46.86 -7.51 -8.72
CA PRO A 39 -46.26 -6.19 -8.91
C PRO A 39 -46.07 -5.42 -7.61
N LEU A 40 -46.97 -5.63 -6.64
CA LEU A 40 -46.92 -4.99 -5.33
C LEU A 40 -45.65 -5.39 -4.54
N LEU A 41 -45.27 -6.66 -4.61
CA LEU A 41 -44.10 -7.18 -3.90
C LEU A 41 -42.80 -6.70 -4.56
N GLY A 42 -42.76 -6.70 -5.91
CA GLY A 42 -41.66 -6.11 -6.67
C GLY A 42 -41.44 -4.63 -6.36
N LEU A 43 -42.52 -3.86 -6.22
CA LEU A 43 -42.44 -2.43 -5.86
C LEU A 43 -41.87 -2.21 -4.46
N VAL A 44 -42.30 -2.99 -3.46
CA VAL A 44 -41.79 -2.91 -2.08
C VAL A 44 -40.29 -3.20 -2.06
N VAL A 45 -39.84 -4.26 -2.74
CA VAL A 45 -38.41 -4.59 -2.83
C VAL A 45 -37.62 -3.47 -3.52
N ALA A 46 -38.14 -2.90 -4.61
CA ALA A 46 -37.51 -1.78 -5.32
C ALA A 46 -37.42 -0.49 -4.49
N LEU A 47 -38.29 -0.32 -3.48
CA LEU A 47 -38.26 0.79 -2.53
C LEU A 47 -37.32 0.55 -1.34
N VAL A 48 -37.25 -0.68 -0.84
CA VAL A 48 -36.38 -1.04 0.30
C VAL A 48 -34.92 -1.10 -0.12
N MET A 49 -34.63 -1.52 -1.36
CA MET A 49 -33.27 -1.53 -1.85
C MET A 49 -32.73 -0.10 -2.03
N ARG A 50 -31.58 0.17 -1.41
CA ARG A 50 -30.85 1.44 -1.55
C ARG A 50 -30.48 1.69 -3.01
N ASP A 51 -30.45 2.97 -3.35
CA ASP A 51 -30.08 3.44 -4.68
C ASP A 51 -28.61 3.12 -4.98
N LEU A 52 -28.36 2.33 -6.02
CA LEU A 52 -27.01 1.98 -6.44
C LEU A 52 -26.35 3.08 -7.26
N VAL A 53 -27.15 3.95 -7.86
CA VAL A 53 -26.63 5.07 -8.64
C VAL A 53 -25.87 6.01 -7.72
N ASP A 54 -26.43 6.33 -6.54
CA ASP A 54 -25.78 7.21 -5.56
C ASP A 54 -24.50 6.60 -4.98
N GLU A 55 -24.50 5.30 -4.66
CA GLU A 55 -23.32 4.59 -4.18
C GLU A 55 -22.21 4.58 -5.24
N ASN A 56 -22.54 4.19 -6.48
CA ASN A 56 -21.57 4.17 -7.57
C ASN A 56 -21.06 5.57 -7.94
N ALA A 57 -21.92 6.59 -7.89
CA ALA A 57 -21.53 7.97 -8.12
C ALA A 57 -20.53 8.44 -7.04
N LYS A 58 -20.79 8.12 -5.77
CA LYS A 58 -19.86 8.43 -4.66
C LYS A 58 -18.55 7.67 -4.78
N ALA A 59 -18.59 6.38 -5.13
CA ALA A 59 -17.39 5.56 -5.33
C ALA A 59 -16.54 6.10 -6.50
N ASN A 60 -17.17 6.41 -7.64
CA ASN A 60 -16.48 7.00 -8.78
C ASN A 60 -15.89 8.38 -8.46
N ALA A 61 -16.58 9.19 -7.67
CA ALA A 61 -16.07 10.48 -7.21
C ALA A 61 -14.83 10.31 -6.31
N ARG A 62 -14.83 9.33 -5.40
CA ARG A 62 -13.66 9.01 -4.55
C ARG A 62 -12.47 8.53 -5.39
N ASN A 63 -12.69 7.60 -6.33
CA ASN A 63 -11.61 7.10 -7.20
C ASN A 63 -10.98 8.22 -8.04
N ARG A 64 -11.79 9.13 -8.58
CA ARG A 64 -11.28 10.31 -9.31
C ARG A 64 -10.46 11.24 -8.41
N GLN A 65 -10.89 11.40 -7.17
CA GLN A 65 -10.17 12.21 -6.19
C GLN A 65 -8.84 11.56 -5.79
N GLU A 66 -8.81 10.24 -5.60
CA GLU A 66 -7.59 9.48 -5.31
C GLU A 66 -6.59 9.55 -6.48
N GLU A 67 -7.05 9.35 -7.71
CA GLU A 67 -6.19 9.43 -8.90
C GLU A 67 -5.56 10.83 -9.04
N SER A 68 -6.33 11.89 -8.76
CA SER A 68 -5.79 13.27 -8.77
C SER A 68 -4.73 13.49 -7.70
N ARG A 69 -4.88 12.88 -6.51
CA ARG A 69 -3.89 12.98 -5.43
C ARG A 69 -2.63 12.19 -5.74
N GLU A 70 -2.75 11.03 -6.37
CA GLU A 70 -1.59 10.24 -6.78
C GLU A 70 -0.77 10.94 -7.86
N ARG A 71 -1.43 11.59 -8.83
CA ARG A 71 -0.73 12.38 -9.86
C ARG A 71 0.09 13.50 -9.23
N LEU A 72 -0.48 14.23 -8.27
CA LEU A 72 0.23 15.31 -7.57
C LEU A 72 1.45 14.78 -6.77
N ARG A 73 1.32 13.63 -6.10
CA ARG A 73 2.46 12.98 -5.41
C ARG A 73 3.56 12.56 -6.39
N ARG A 74 3.20 12.08 -7.58
CA ARG A 74 4.18 11.71 -8.61
C ARG A 74 4.92 12.93 -9.13
N GLU A 75 4.21 14.01 -9.40
CA GLU A 75 4.81 15.28 -9.84
C GLU A 75 5.75 15.86 -8.76
N GLU A 76 5.37 15.80 -7.48
CA GLU A 76 6.24 16.22 -6.38
C GLU A 76 7.51 15.37 -6.29
N HIS A 77 7.38 14.05 -6.44
CA HIS A 77 8.51 13.15 -6.42
C HIS A 77 9.45 13.38 -7.62
N GLU A 78 8.89 13.64 -8.80
CA GLU A 78 9.66 14.00 -9.99
C GLU A 78 10.45 15.31 -9.76
N ARG A 79 9.82 16.34 -9.19
CA ARG A 79 10.52 17.60 -8.84
C ARG A 79 11.64 17.39 -7.82
N GLN A 80 11.45 16.50 -6.85
CA GLN A 80 12.51 16.16 -5.88
C GLN A 80 13.69 15.52 -6.58
N LEU A 81 13.44 14.58 -7.50
CA LEU A 81 14.51 13.92 -8.28
C LEU A 81 15.24 14.92 -9.16
N GLU A 82 14.53 15.86 -9.79
CA GLU A 82 15.15 16.94 -10.57
C GLU A 82 16.05 17.83 -9.71
N SER A 83 15.61 18.17 -8.49
CA SER A 83 16.42 18.99 -7.57
C SER A 83 17.69 18.25 -7.10
N ILE A 84 17.60 16.95 -6.80
CA ILE A 84 18.74 16.11 -6.44
C ILE A 84 19.70 16.01 -7.61
N LYS A 85 19.17 15.81 -8.83
CA LYS A 85 19.97 15.76 -10.05
C LYS A 85 20.71 17.08 -10.31
N ALA A 86 20.11 18.22 -10.03
CA ALA A 86 20.76 19.52 -10.16
C ALA A 86 21.92 19.71 -9.17
N ILE A 87 21.82 19.17 -7.95
CA ILE A 87 22.90 19.21 -6.95
C ILE A 87 24.02 18.22 -7.29
N ALA A 88 23.64 17.02 -7.76
CA ALA A 88 24.58 15.97 -8.12
C ALA A 88 25.30 16.22 -9.45
N ALA A 89 24.75 17.09 -10.32
CA ALA A 89 25.42 17.52 -11.53
C ALA A 89 26.75 18.18 -11.13
N PRO A 90 27.90 17.55 -11.44
CA PRO A 90 29.19 18.04 -10.96
C PRO A 90 29.39 19.43 -11.55
N GLN A 91 29.52 20.44 -10.68
CA GLN A 91 30.01 21.76 -11.06
C GLN A 91 31.43 21.60 -11.59
N LYS A 92 31.51 21.31 -12.89
CA LYS A 92 32.73 21.08 -13.65
C LYS A 92 33.26 22.42 -14.14
N ALA A 93 33.51 23.35 -13.22
CA ALA A 93 34.26 24.57 -13.51
C ALA A 93 34.74 25.17 -12.19
N ASP A 94 36.05 25.31 -12.08
CA ASP A 94 36.78 26.02 -11.02
C ASP A 94 36.68 25.47 -9.59
N MET A 95 37.36 24.34 -9.36
CA MET A 95 38.13 24.23 -8.13
C MET A 95 39.42 23.44 -8.35
N SER A 96 40.44 24.15 -8.79
CA SER A 96 41.83 23.78 -8.56
C SER A 96 42.08 23.78 -7.04
N ARG A 97 42.00 22.62 -6.38
CA ARG A 97 42.70 22.46 -5.09
C ARG A 97 43.05 20.98 -4.79
N PRO A 98 44.31 20.71 -4.40
CA PRO A 98 44.72 19.42 -3.85
C PRO A 98 44.24 19.32 -2.39
N GLN A 99 43.64 18.19 -1.98
CA GLN A 99 43.66 17.64 -0.60
C GLN A 99 42.52 16.62 -0.39
N ALA A 100 42.69 15.40 -0.90
CA ALA A 100 41.87 14.26 -0.46
C ALA A 100 42.21 13.79 0.97
N SER A 101 43.32 14.28 1.56
CA SER A 101 43.81 13.88 2.88
C SER A 101 43.25 14.71 4.05
N THR A 102 42.67 15.89 3.80
CA THR A 102 42.14 16.77 4.87
C THR A 102 40.66 16.49 5.19
N ALA A 103 39.91 15.89 4.27
CA ALA A 103 38.51 15.56 4.49
C ALA A 103 38.34 14.42 5.51
N THR A 104 39.21 13.41 5.47
CA THR A 104 39.15 12.27 6.40
C THR A 104 39.48 12.68 7.84
N SER A 105 40.45 13.59 8.03
CA SER A 105 40.77 14.08 9.37
C SER A 105 39.67 14.95 9.97
N ALA A 106 38.92 15.69 9.14
CA ALA A 106 37.75 16.45 9.59
C ALA A 106 36.62 15.54 10.08
N LEU A 107 36.29 14.47 9.35
CA LEU A 107 35.25 13.51 9.76
C LEU A 107 35.62 12.77 11.04
N VAL A 108 36.88 12.36 11.20
CA VAL A 108 37.36 11.73 12.44
C VAL A 108 37.28 12.70 13.62
N ALA A 109 37.61 13.99 13.40
CA ALA A 109 37.51 14.99 14.45
C ALA A 109 36.05 15.24 14.90
N ASP A 110 35.11 15.25 13.95
CA ASP A 110 33.68 15.41 14.25
C ASP A 110 33.12 14.22 15.04
N GLU A 111 33.50 12.99 14.69
CA GLU A 111 33.06 11.78 15.42
C GLU A 111 33.63 11.75 16.85
N ILE A 112 34.91 12.13 17.04
CA ILE A 112 35.51 12.26 18.38
C ILE A 112 34.76 13.32 19.21
N ARG A 113 34.32 14.42 18.57
CA ARG A 113 33.55 15.48 19.23
C ARG A 113 32.18 14.97 19.70
N LYS A 114 31.50 14.17 18.87
CA LYS A 114 30.23 13.52 19.18
C LYS A 114 30.35 12.55 20.35
N LEU A 115 31.40 11.73 20.38
CA LEU A 115 31.68 10.86 21.54
C LEU A 115 31.94 11.66 22.82
N GLY A 116 32.57 12.82 22.71
CA GLY A 116 32.80 13.72 23.85
C GLY A 116 31.49 14.29 24.42
N ALA A 117 30.52 14.62 23.55
CA ALA A 117 29.20 15.08 23.97
C ALA A 117 28.42 13.99 24.73
N LEU A 118 28.40 12.76 24.21
CA LEU A 118 27.72 11.62 24.86
C LEU A 118 28.32 11.28 26.23
N ARG A 119 29.65 11.42 26.39
CA ARG A 119 30.33 11.29 27.67
C ARG A 119 29.91 12.39 28.66
N ALA A 120 29.84 13.65 28.19
CA ALA A 120 29.43 14.78 29.03
C ALA A 120 27.97 14.67 29.49
N GLU A 121 27.10 14.05 28.69
CA GLU A 121 25.71 13.72 29.03
C GLU A 121 25.57 12.53 29.99
N GLY A 122 26.67 11.81 30.28
CA GLY A 122 26.66 10.63 31.15
C GLY A 122 26.13 9.35 30.49
N LEU A 123 25.99 9.34 29.16
CA LEU A 123 25.54 8.17 28.38
C LEU A 123 26.65 7.16 28.10
N LEU A 124 27.92 7.62 28.11
CA LEU A 124 29.10 6.76 28.00
C LEU A 124 29.96 6.90 29.26
N THR A 125 30.50 5.77 29.73
CA THR A 125 31.53 5.76 30.76
C THR A 125 32.89 6.18 30.17
N ASP A 126 33.80 6.65 31.04
CA ASP A 126 35.15 7.06 30.65
C ASP A 126 35.94 5.94 29.94
N ALA A 127 35.72 4.69 30.34
CA ALA A 127 36.38 3.53 29.76
C ALA A 127 35.90 3.23 28.32
N GLU A 128 34.59 3.34 28.08
CA GLU A 128 33.99 3.14 26.74
C GLU A 128 34.42 4.24 25.77
N PHE A 129 34.46 5.49 26.24
CA PHE A 129 34.94 6.61 25.46
C PHE A 129 36.39 6.41 24.98
N GLN A 130 37.30 5.98 25.87
CA GLN A 130 38.69 5.74 25.49
C GLN A 130 38.82 4.59 24.50
N THR A 131 38.03 3.53 24.67
CA THR A 131 38.01 2.38 23.77
C THR A 131 37.62 2.82 22.35
N GLN A 132 36.49 3.52 22.20
CA GLN A 132 36.02 3.98 20.89
C GLN A 132 36.93 5.05 20.27
N LYS A 133 37.47 5.96 21.08
CA LYS A 133 38.46 6.94 20.61
C LYS A 133 39.71 6.27 20.04
N SER A 134 40.21 5.22 20.71
CA SER A 134 41.39 4.48 20.22
C SER A 134 41.11 3.75 18.92
N VAL A 135 39.91 3.17 18.76
CA VAL A 135 39.47 2.51 17.52
C VAL A 135 39.39 3.50 16.35
N LEU A 136 38.85 4.70 16.57
CA LEU A 136 38.75 5.75 15.54
C LEU A 136 40.12 6.29 15.13
N LEU A 137 41.08 6.38 16.07
CA LEU A 137 42.45 6.81 15.78
C LEU A 137 43.29 5.72 15.10
N ALA A 138 43.02 4.44 15.40
CA ALA A 138 43.70 3.30 14.78
C ALA A 138 43.17 2.97 13.38
N SER A 139 41.93 3.37 13.06
CA SER A 139 41.22 2.99 11.83
C SER A 139 40.85 4.20 10.95
N PRO A 140 41.80 5.06 10.53
CA PRO A 140 41.48 6.26 9.75
C PRO A 140 40.92 5.96 8.34
N SER A 141 40.82 4.70 7.93
CA SER A 141 40.53 4.27 6.56
C SER A 141 39.20 3.53 6.35
N SER A 142 38.36 3.34 7.39
CA SER A 142 37.13 2.52 7.28
C SER A 142 35.81 3.27 7.44
N ILE A 143 35.78 4.60 7.35
CA ILE A 143 34.51 5.32 7.14
C ILE A 143 34.16 5.23 5.66
N GLN A 144 33.81 4.03 5.20
CA GLN A 144 32.83 3.94 4.13
C GLN A 144 31.50 4.31 4.76
N THR A 145 31.08 5.56 4.53
CA THR A 145 29.67 5.94 4.55
C THR A 145 28.97 5.06 3.51
N GLY A 146 28.60 3.84 3.93
CA GLY A 146 27.63 3.05 3.23
C GLY A 146 26.33 3.85 3.21
N ALA A 147 25.99 4.36 2.04
CA ALA A 147 24.60 4.55 1.66
C ALA A 147 23.82 3.26 2.00
N PRO A 148 22.50 3.36 2.27
CA PRO A 148 21.70 2.23 2.74
C PRO A 148 21.53 1.18 1.63
N GLU A 149 22.54 0.36 1.44
CA GLU A 149 22.44 -0.93 0.77
C GLU A 149 21.83 -1.89 1.79
N THR A 150 20.52 -2.08 1.65
CA THR A 150 19.86 -3.37 1.79
C THR A 150 20.49 -4.29 2.84
N ALA A 151 20.23 -3.98 4.11
CA ALA A 151 20.36 -4.96 5.17
C ALA A 151 19.30 -6.05 4.95
N GLU A 152 19.72 -7.12 4.28
CA GLU A 152 19.23 -8.47 4.52
C GLU A 152 19.08 -8.65 6.03
N THR A 153 17.83 -8.69 6.46
CA THR A 153 17.51 -9.01 7.84
C THR A 153 17.84 -10.48 8.02
N SER A 154 18.78 -10.70 8.92
CA SER A 154 19.17 -11.99 9.45
C SER A 154 17.95 -12.86 9.76
N GLU A 155 18.07 -14.11 9.33
CA GLU A 155 17.28 -15.27 9.71
C GLU A 155 17.19 -15.37 11.24
N THR A 156 16.22 -14.66 11.81
CA THR A 156 15.67 -15.01 13.11
C THR A 156 14.73 -16.15 12.82
N LYS A 157 15.10 -17.33 13.33
CA LYS A 157 14.26 -18.52 13.42
C LYS A 157 13.06 -18.20 14.31
N GLU A 158 12.13 -17.43 13.75
CA GLU A 158 10.88 -17.03 14.36
C GLU A 158 9.84 -18.04 13.91
N THR A 159 9.35 -18.77 14.91
CA THR A 159 8.29 -19.76 14.82
C THR A 159 7.11 -19.19 14.02
N ALA A 160 6.89 -19.75 12.82
CA ALA A 160 5.87 -19.27 11.90
C ALA A 160 4.48 -19.23 12.57
N PRO A 161 3.74 -18.11 12.46
CA PRO A 161 2.37 -18.03 12.94
C PRO A 161 1.50 -19.04 12.17
N PRO A 162 0.54 -19.69 12.87
CA PRO A 162 -0.35 -20.66 12.24
C PRO A 162 -1.12 -20.01 11.09
N LEU A 163 -1.27 -20.75 9.98
CA LEU A 163 -2.19 -20.40 8.90
C LEU A 163 -3.56 -20.11 9.50
N ASP A 164 -4.01 -18.87 9.38
CA ASP A 164 -5.37 -18.47 9.72
C ASP A 164 -6.33 -19.25 8.80
N GLN A 165 -7.48 -19.66 9.34
CA GLN A 165 -8.41 -20.62 8.72
C GLN A 165 -9.05 -20.12 7.40
N ASN A 166 -8.67 -18.94 6.93
CA ASN A 166 -9.33 -18.20 5.86
C ASN A 166 -8.88 -18.61 4.44
N GLY A 167 -7.97 -19.57 4.28
CA GLY A 167 -7.59 -20.08 2.96
C GLY A 167 -6.87 -19.07 2.07
N VAL A 168 -6.24 -18.04 2.65
CA VAL A 168 -5.50 -17.00 1.92
C VAL A 168 -4.00 -17.26 2.00
N CYS A 169 -3.32 -17.24 0.86
CA CYS A 169 -1.86 -17.37 0.83
C CYS A 169 -1.19 -16.14 1.48
N PRO A 170 -0.28 -16.30 2.46
CA PRO A 170 0.38 -15.16 3.11
C PRO A 170 1.33 -14.41 2.16
N ASN A 171 1.84 -15.07 1.11
CA ASN A 171 2.83 -14.49 0.22
C ASN A 171 2.21 -13.73 -0.97
N CYS A 172 0.98 -14.06 -1.37
CA CYS A 172 0.35 -13.44 -2.54
C CYS A 172 -1.11 -13.01 -2.34
N PHE A 173 -1.65 -13.14 -1.12
CA PHE A 173 -3.01 -12.75 -0.71
C PHE A 173 -4.14 -13.31 -1.59
N LEU A 174 -3.86 -14.35 -2.38
CA LEU A 174 -4.86 -15.01 -3.21
C LEU A 174 -5.64 -16.03 -2.36
N MET A 175 -6.97 -16.08 -2.52
CA MET A 175 -7.77 -17.18 -1.99
C MET A 175 -7.42 -18.47 -2.72
N ILE A 176 -7.05 -19.50 -1.97
CA ILE A 176 -6.73 -20.83 -2.49
C ILE A 176 -7.94 -21.74 -2.26
N PRO A 177 -8.45 -22.44 -3.29
CA PRO A 177 -9.46 -23.47 -3.11
C PRO A 177 -8.92 -24.61 -2.24
N LEU A 178 -9.70 -25.06 -1.25
CA LEU A 178 -9.32 -26.00 -0.17
C LEU A 178 -8.72 -27.36 -0.62
N LEU A 179 -8.73 -27.67 -1.92
CA LEU A 179 -8.16 -28.90 -2.50
C LEU A 179 -6.79 -28.72 -3.17
N SER A 180 -6.25 -27.50 -3.29
CA SER A 180 -4.93 -27.30 -3.91
C SER A 180 -3.79 -27.60 -2.93
N LYS A 181 -2.85 -28.44 -3.32
CA LYS A 181 -1.64 -28.76 -2.53
C LYS A 181 -0.59 -27.65 -2.55
N GLU A 182 -0.65 -26.76 -3.54
CA GLU A 182 0.36 -25.72 -3.78
C GLU A 182 -0.34 -24.43 -4.28
N CYS A 183 0.23 -23.27 -3.98
CA CYS A 183 -0.26 -22.00 -4.52
C CYS A 183 0.15 -21.85 -6.00
N PRO A 184 -0.78 -21.63 -6.95
CA PRO A 184 -0.44 -21.55 -8.38
C PRO A 184 0.41 -20.33 -8.76
N ARG A 185 0.48 -19.31 -7.89
CA ARG A 185 1.20 -18.06 -8.17
C ARG A 185 2.63 -18.03 -7.63
N CYS A 186 2.85 -18.58 -6.43
CA CYS A 186 4.14 -18.51 -5.74
C CYS A 186 4.70 -19.88 -5.33
N ASN A 187 4.04 -20.98 -5.70
CA ASN A 187 4.43 -22.36 -5.37
C ASN A 187 4.64 -22.64 -3.87
N ALA A 188 4.06 -21.83 -2.98
CA ALA A 188 4.14 -22.05 -1.53
C ALA A 188 3.33 -23.29 -1.14
N ARG A 189 3.92 -24.15 -0.30
CA ARG A 189 3.28 -25.35 0.25
C ARG A 189 2.63 -25.07 1.62
N PRO A 190 1.42 -25.59 1.88
CA PRO A 190 0.82 -25.49 3.21
C PRO A 190 1.63 -26.34 4.20
N LEU A 191 1.89 -25.79 5.38
CA LEU A 191 2.59 -26.50 6.46
C LEU A 191 1.73 -27.68 6.94
N THR A 192 2.05 -28.89 6.48
CA THR A 192 1.44 -30.10 7.05
C THR A 192 2.00 -30.29 8.46
N LYS A 193 1.15 -30.12 9.48
CA LYS A 193 1.47 -30.50 10.87
C LYS A 193 1.93 -31.97 10.84
N ARG A 194 3.18 -32.20 11.28
CA ARG A 194 3.73 -33.54 11.52
C ARG A 194 3.29 -34.03 12.88
#